data_AF-A0A521KBF8-F1
#
_entry.id   AF-A0A521KBF8-F1
#
_cell.length_a   1.000
_cell.length_b   1.000
_cell.length_c   1.000
_cell.angle_alpha   90.00
_cell.angle_beta   90.00
_cell.angle_gamma   90.00
#
_symmetry.space_group_name_H-M   'P 1'
#
loop_
_entity.id
_entity.type
_entity.pdbx_description
1 polymer ?
#
loop_
_entity_poly.entity_id
_entity_poly.type
_entity_poly.pdbx_seq_one_letter_code
_entity_poly.pdbx_strand_id
1 'polypeptide(L)'
;MHTAPTPRPEPDDEPAADASGVVRPDEMSGELCKFLAAIDAYRRASGQSQLAAPDVRKVLHALGYRREGEKVDARTFERDYEAALAGYKQRTKRLFPNWSEIHGLLREAGWRREAA
;
A
#
# COMPACT_ATOMS: atom_id res chain seq x y z
N MET A 1 -15.38 9.11 68.05
CA MET A 1 -14.52 7.93 67.81
C MET A 1 -14.08 8.00 66.34
N HIS A 2 -12.80 8.30 66.09
CA HIS A 2 -12.14 8.22 64.77
C HIS A 2 -12.22 6.75 64.26
N THR A 3 -12.20 6.34 62.98
CA THR A 3 -11.53 6.79 61.74
C THR A 3 -12.32 6.25 60.52
N ALA A 4 -12.25 6.98 59.39
CA ALA A 4 -12.75 6.57 58.08
C ALA A 4 -11.68 5.74 57.29
N PRO A 5 -11.85 5.56 55.97
CA PRO A 5 -11.91 4.29 55.24
C PRO A 5 -10.55 3.74 54.78
N THR A 6 -10.46 2.45 54.46
CA THR A 6 -9.31 1.89 53.74
C THR A 6 -9.32 2.37 52.27
N PRO A 7 -8.32 3.12 51.80
CA PRO A 7 -8.17 3.40 50.38
C PRO A 7 -7.55 2.20 49.67
N ARG A 8 -8.20 1.72 48.61
CA ARG A 8 -7.60 0.82 47.61
C ARG A 8 -6.73 1.68 46.69
N PRO A 9 -5.41 1.44 46.59
CA PRO A 9 -4.58 2.13 45.62
C PRO A 9 -4.67 1.38 44.28
N GLU A 10 -5.53 1.85 43.38
CA GLU A 10 -5.33 1.66 41.94
C GLU A 10 -5.67 2.98 41.23
N PRO A 11 -4.69 3.87 41.08
CA PRO A 11 -4.66 4.78 39.95
C PRO A 11 -3.52 4.37 38.99
N ASP A 12 -3.78 4.63 37.72
CA ASP A 12 -2.83 4.57 36.59
C ASP A 12 -2.74 3.21 35.86
N ASP A 13 -3.72 2.94 35.00
CA ASP A 13 -3.42 2.32 33.70
C ASP A 13 -3.90 3.29 32.62
N GLU A 14 -2.98 4.19 32.31
CA GLU A 14 -2.67 4.75 31.00
C GLU A 14 -3.71 5.67 30.30
N PRO A 15 -3.22 6.81 29.80
CA PRO A 15 -4.02 7.79 29.08
C PRO A 15 -4.61 7.15 27.83
N ALA A 16 -5.64 7.80 27.27
CA ALA A 16 -5.95 7.68 25.85
C ALA A 16 -4.66 7.92 25.05
N ALA A 17 -3.93 6.85 24.79
CA ALA A 17 -2.82 6.82 23.88
C ALA A 17 -3.46 7.06 22.51
N ASP A 18 -3.46 8.33 22.14
CA ASP A 18 -2.77 8.77 20.94
C ASP A 18 -3.16 7.87 19.75
N ALA A 19 -4.01 8.30 18.83
CA ALA A 19 -3.65 9.25 17.78
C ALA A 19 -2.20 9.14 17.22
N SER A 20 -1.41 8.15 17.63
CA SER A 20 -0.18 7.71 17.00
C SER A 20 -0.61 6.79 15.88
N GLY A 21 -0.72 7.38 14.68
CA GLY A 21 0.03 7.02 13.47
C GLY A 21 0.68 5.64 13.31
N VAL A 22 0.26 4.58 14.00
CA VAL A 22 0.47 3.22 13.57
C VAL A 22 -0.54 3.01 12.46
N VAL A 23 -0.14 3.39 11.25
CA VAL A 23 -0.74 2.85 10.03
C VAL A 23 -0.77 1.34 10.25
N ARG A 24 -1.97 0.79 10.49
CA ARG A 24 -2.10 -0.61 10.84
C ARG A 24 -1.42 -1.41 9.71
N PRO A 25 -0.42 -2.25 10.00
CA PRO A 25 0.17 -3.12 8.97
C PRO A 25 -0.87 -4.08 8.35
N ASP A 26 -2.04 -4.20 8.97
CA ASP A 26 -3.17 -5.00 8.50
C ASP A 26 -3.91 -4.38 7.31
N GLU A 27 -4.13 -3.06 7.28
CA GLU A 27 -4.74 -2.38 6.12
C GLU A 27 -3.80 -2.39 4.91
N MET A 28 -2.50 -2.26 5.16
CA MET A 28 -1.45 -2.38 4.14
C MET A 28 -1.44 -3.79 3.53
N SER A 29 -1.67 -4.82 4.35
CA SER A 29 -1.82 -6.20 3.91
C SER A 29 -3.10 -6.40 3.10
N GLY A 30 -4.22 -5.76 3.47
CA GLY A 30 -5.48 -5.85 2.74
C GLY A 30 -5.44 -5.23 1.34
N GLU A 31 -4.88 -4.02 1.20
CA GLU A 31 -4.69 -3.37 -0.10
C GLU A 31 -3.70 -4.14 -0.99
N LEU A 32 -2.58 -4.57 -0.41
CA LEU A 32 -1.57 -5.36 -1.08
C LEU A 32 -2.14 -6.71 -1.54
N CYS A 33 -2.89 -7.42 -0.69
CA CYS A 33 -3.54 -8.67 -1.06
C CYS A 33 -4.53 -8.49 -2.21
N LYS A 34 -5.34 -7.42 -2.20
CA LYS A 34 -6.26 -7.11 -3.31
C LYS A 34 -5.49 -6.80 -4.60
N PHE A 35 -4.37 -6.09 -4.50
CA PHE A 35 -3.49 -5.84 -5.64
C PHE A 35 -2.90 -7.14 -6.21
N LEU A 36 -2.29 -7.96 -5.34
CA LEU A 36 -1.71 -9.26 -5.72
C LEU A 36 -2.76 -10.19 -6.34
N ALA A 37 -3.96 -10.25 -5.77
CA ALA A 37 -5.06 -11.07 -6.30
C ALA A 37 -5.50 -10.62 -7.70
N ALA A 38 -5.63 -9.31 -7.94
CA ALA A 38 -6.01 -8.80 -9.25
C ALA A 38 -4.91 -8.96 -10.30
N ILE A 39 -3.65 -8.80 -9.90
CA ILE A 39 -2.48 -9.12 -10.73
C ILE A 39 -2.47 -10.60 -11.11
N ASP A 40 -2.69 -11.50 -10.16
CA ASP A 40 -2.73 -12.95 -10.42
C ASP A 40 -3.90 -13.31 -11.34
N ALA A 41 -5.09 -12.74 -11.11
CA ALA A 41 -6.25 -12.93 -11.97
C ALA A 41 -5.99 -12.45 -13.41
N TYR A 42 -5.38 -11.27 -13.57
CA TYR A 42 -5.01 -10.75 -14.88
C TYR A 42 -3.96 -11.63 -15.55
N ARG A 43 -2.93 -12.07 -14.81
CA ARG A 43 -1.91 -12.99 -15.31
C ARG A 43 -2.52 -14.30 -15.80
N ARG A 44 -3.48 -14.87 -15.06
CA ARG A 44 -4.19 -16.08 -15.49
C ARG A 44 -5.01 -15.85 -16.76
N ALA A 45 -5.64 -14.69 -16.89
CA ALA A 45 -6.45 -14.34 -18.05
C ALA A 45 -5.61 -14.05 -19.31
N SER A 46 -4.47 -13.34 -19.17
CA SER A 46 -3.59 -12.98 -20.28
C SER A 46 -2.56 -14.07 -20.61
N GLY A 47 -2.32 -15.03 -19.72
CA GLY A 47 -1.29 -16.07 -19.90
C GLY A 47 0.15 -15.55 -19.85
N GLN A 48 0.36 -14.28 -19.49
CA GLN A 48 1.68 -13.65 -19.48
C GLN A 48 2.32 -13.69 -18.10
N SER A 49 3.51 -14.28 -18.00
CA SER A 49 4.29 -14.28 -16.74
C SER A 49 4.75 -12.88 -16.30
N GLN A 50 4.77 -11.91 -17.22
CA GLN A 50 5.20 -10.54 -16.98
C GLN A 50 4.12 -9.57 -17.44
N LEU A 51 3.79 -8.58 -16.61
CA LEU A 51 2.89 -7.50 -16.98
C LEU A 51 3.73 -6.29 -17.36
N ALA A 52 3.46 -5.74 -18.55
CA ALA A 52 4.02 -4.45 -18.92
C ALA A 52 3.34 -3.34 -18.13
N ALA A 53 3.95 -2.15 -18.10
CA ALA A 53 3.37 -0.96 -17.50
C ALA A 53 1.88 -0.72 -17.88
N PRO A 54 1.46 -0.80 -19.17
CA PRO A 54 0.06 -0.65 -19.53
C PRO A 54 -0.88 -1.70 -18.92
N ASP A 55 -0.42 -2.93 -18.70
CA ASP A 55 -1.22 -3.99 -18.08
C ASP A 55 -1.37 -3.77 -16.59
N VAL A 56 -0.28 -3.41 -15.91
CA VAL A 56 -0.32 -3.02 -14.48
C VAL A 56 -1.28 -1.84 -14.29
N ARG A 57 -1.27 -0.86 -15.20
CA ARG A 57 -2.22 0.26 -15.18
C ARG A 57 -3.67 -0.21 -15.31
N LYS A 58 -3.98 -1.17 -16.18
CA LYS A 58 -5.34 -1.73 -16.31
C LYS A 58 -5.79 -2.40 -15.01
N VAL A 59 -4.90 -3.18 -14.39
CA VAL A 59 -5.18 -3.83 -13.10
C VAL A 59 -5.43 -2.79 -12.00
N LEU A 60 -4.61 -1.75 -11.93
CA LEU A 60 -4.78 -0.64 -11.00
C LEU A 60 -6.11 0.10 -11.23
N HIS A 61 -6.45 0.38 -12.49
CA HIS A 61 -7.72 1.02 -12.84
C HIS A 61 -8.92 0.14 -12.45
N ALA A 62 -8.85 -1.17 -12.68
CA ALA A 62 -9.89 -2.12 -12.26
C ALA A 62 -10.05 -2.19 -10.74
N LEU A 63 -8.96 -1.98 -9.99
CA LEU A 63 -8.96 -1.92 -8.53
C LEU A 63 -9.42 -0.57 -7.96
N GLY A 64 -9.62 0.45 -8.81
CA GLY A 64 -9.95 1.81 -8.38
C GLY A 64 -8.76 2.62 -7.86
N TYR A 65 -7.53 2.26 -8.26
CA TYR A 65 -6.37 3.10 -7.97
C TYR A 65 -6.42 4.38 -8.79
N ARG A 66 -6.24 5.50 -8.09
CA ARG A 66 -6.15 6.82 -8.66
C ARG A 66 -4.96 7.55 -8.04
N ARG A 67 -4.39 8.48 -8.79
CA ARG A 67 -3.47 9.46 -8.22
C ARG A 67 -4.30 10.66 -7.81
N GLU A 68 -4.15 11.09 -6.57
CA GLU A 68 -4.85 12.24 -6.03
C GLU A 68 -4.48 13.48 -6.87
N GLY A 69 -5.50 14.18 -7.40
CA GLY A 69 -5.32 15.46 -8.08
C GLY A 69 -5.14 15.45 -9.61
N GLU A 70 -5.06 14.31 -10.30
CA GLU A 70 -4.84 14.35 -11.76
C GLU A 70 -5.42 13.15 -12.53
N LYS A 71 -5.97 13.41 -13.73
CA LYS A 71 -6.22 12.37 -14.74
C LYS A 71 -4.85 11.84 -15.18
N VAL A 72 -4.37 10.77 -14.56
CA VAL A 72 -3.07 10.25 -14.96
C VAL A 72 -3.15 9.60 -16.33
N ASP A 73 -2.54 10.27 -17.30
CA ASP A 73 -2.32 9.75 -18.64
C ASP A 73 -1.49 8.48 -18.61
N ALA A 74 -1.70 7.62 -19.60
CA ALA A 74 -0.95 6.37 -19.78
C ALA A 74 0.55 6.61 -19.70
N ARG A 75 1.02 7.61 -20.45
CA ARG A 75 2.43 7.97 -20.56
C ARG A 75 3.04 8.42 -19.24
N THR A 76 2.28 9.13 -18.42
CA THR A 76 2.75 9.57 -17.10
C THR A 76 2.89 8.37 -16.18
N PHE A 77 1.91 7.46 -16.16
CA PHE A 77 2.02 6.20 -15.42
C PHE A 77 3.25 5.40 -15.87
N GLU A 78 3.41 5.21 -17.17
CA GLU A 78 4.51 4.41 -17.74
C GLU A 78 5.86 5.00 -17.36
N ARG A 79 6.04 6.32 -17.50
CA ARG A 79 7.27 7.01 -17.09
C ARG A 79 7.56 6.84 -15.60
N ASP A 80 6.55 7.02 -14.74
CA ASP A 80 6.70 6.92 -13.29
C ASP A 80 7.03 5.48 -12.88
N TYR A 81 6.34 4.51 -13.49
CA TYR A 81 6.59 3.08 -13.31
C TYR A 81 7.99 2.65 -13.76
N GLU A 82 8.44 3.11 -14.93
CA GLU A 82 9.79 2.85 -15.44
C GLU A 82 10.87 3.51 -14.59
N ALA A 83 10.64 4.76 -14.15
CA ALA A 83 11.56 5.46 -13.25
C ALA A 83 11.67 4.74 -11.90
N ALA A 84 10.54 4.28 -11.35
CA ALA A 84 10.51 3.52 -10.11
C ALA A 84 11.22 2.17 -10.25
N LEU A 85 11.01 1.47 -11.36
CA LEU A 85 11.74 0.24 -11.70
C LEU A 85 13.25 0.47 -11.85
N ALA A 86 13.64 1.56 -12.53
CA ALA A 86 15.04 1.91 -12.71
C ALA A 86 15.71 2.26 -11.38
N GLY A 87 15.03 3.02 -10.51
CA GLY A 87 15.48 3.33 -9.15
C GLY A 87 15.63 2.07 -8.30
N TYR A 88 14.67 1.15 -8.39
CA TYR A 88 14.73 -0.13 -7.71
C TYR A 88 15.92 -0.98 -8.18
N LYS A 89 16.08 -1.18 -9.50
CA LYS A 89 17.20 -1.94 -10.09
C LYS A 89 18.56 -1.42 -9.64
N GLN A 90 18.71 -0.10 -9.53
CA GLN A 90 19.93 0.54 -9.06
C GLN A 90 20.22 0.28 -7.57
N ARG A 91 19.18 0.28 -6.72
CA ARG A 91 19.33 0.07 -5.27
C ARG A 91 19.58 -1.40 -4.89
N THR A 92 18.81 -2.32 -5.44
CA THR A 92 18.84 -3.74 -5.01
C THR A 92 19.71 -4.63 -5.88
N LYS A 93 20.23 -4.13 -7.01
CA LYS A 93 20.89 -4.94 -8.06
C LYS A 93 20.07 -6.14 -8.53
N ARG A 94 18.77 -6.19 -8.22
CA ARG A 94 17.84 -7.22 -8.69
C ARG A 94 17.26 -6.78 -10.03
N LEU A 95 17.26 -7.71 -10.98
CA LEU A 95 16.68 -7.50 -12.31
C LEU A 95 15.15 -7.39 -12.26
N PHE A 96 14.51 -8.02 -11.26
CA PHE A 96 13.05 -8.12 -11.16
C PHE A 96 12.56 -7.85 -9.73
N PRO A 97 11.82 -6.74 -9.49
CA PRO A 97 11.04 -6.56 -8.27
C PRO A 97 9.88 -7.55 -8.21
N ASN A 98 9.49 -7.95 -6.99
CA ASN A 98 8.25 -8.69 -6.77
C ASN A 98 7.04 -7.76 -6.85
N TRP A 99 5.84 -8.32 -7.00
CA TRP A 99 4.61 -7.53 -7.06
C TRP A 99 4.35 -6.68 -5.81
N SER A 100 4.75 -7.14 -4.62
CA SER A 100 4.67 -6.33 -3.39
C SER A 100 5.63 -5.14 -3.41
N GLU A 101 6.77 -5.28 -4.06
CA GLU A 101 7.75 -4.20 -4.21
C GLU A 101 7.27 -3.19 -5.26
N ILE A 102 6.72 -3.67 -6.38
CA ILE A 102 6.02 -2.85 -7.36
C ILE A 102 4.87 -2.06 -6.70
N HIS A 103 4.09 -2.70 -5.83
CA HIS A 103 3.03 -2.04 -5.08
C HIS A 103 3.56 -0.93 -4.17
N GLY A 104 4.67 -1.19 -3.47
CA GLY A 104 5.36 -0.17 -2.68
C GLY A 104 5.85 1.01 -3.53
N LEU A 105 6.48 0.74 -4.68
CA LEU A 105 6.94 1.75 -5.63
C LEU A 105 5.78 2.61 -6.16
N LEU A 106 4.64 1.99 -6.46
CA LEU A 106 3.42 2.70 -6.88
C LEU A 106 2.90 3.61 -5.76
N ARG A 107 2.94 3.16 -4.50
CA ARG A 107 2.55 3.99 -3.35
C ARG A 107 3.49 5.19 -3.17
N GLU A 108 4.81 5.00 -3.33
CA GLU A 108 5.78 6.10 -3.29
C GLU A 108 5.56 7.10 -4.43
N ALA A 109 5.16 6.62 -5.61
CA ALA A 109 4.77 7.44 -6.76
C ALA A 109 3.44 8.22 -6.56
N GLY A 110 2.72 7.95 -5.47
CA GLY A 110 1.46 8.60 -5.11
C GLY A 110 0.21 7.88 -5.62
N TRP A 111 0.31 6.64 -6.09
CA TRP A 111 -0.84 5.82 -6.45
C TRP A 111 -1.48 5.26 -5.20
N ARG A 112 -2.70 5.70 -4.90
CA ARG A 112 -3.48 5.16 -3.79
C ARG A 112 -4.78 4.59 -4.33
N ARG A 113 -5.30 3.58 -3.65
CA ARG A 113 -6.66 3.13 -3.91
C ARG A 113 -7.59 4.13 -3.27
N GLU A 114 -8.50 4.71 -4.04
CA GLU A 114 -9.67 5.36 -3.44
C GLU A 114 -10.48 4.22 -2.80
N ALA A 115 -10.45 4.11 -1.47
CA ALA A 115 -11.37 3.25 -0.75
C ALA A 115 -12.76 3.87 -0.90
N ALA A 116 -13.57 3.32 -1.82
CA ALA A 116 -15.00 3.58 -1.91
C ALA A 116 -15.73 2.97 -0.71
#